data_AF-A0A5J6LMP9-F1
#
_entry.id   AF-A0A5J6LMP9-F1
#
_cell.length_a   1.000
_cell.length_b   1.000
_cell.length_c   1.000
_cell.angle_alpha   90.00
_cell.angle_beta   90.00
_cell.angle_gamma   90.00
#
_symmetry.space_group_name_H-M   'P 1'
#
loop_
_entity.id
_entity.type
_entity.pdbx_description
1 polymer ?
#
loop_
_entity_poly.entity_id
_entity_poly.type
_entity_poly.pdbx_seq_one_letter_code
_entity_poly.pdbx_strand_id
1 'polypeptide(L)' 'MMFVIFRNNSEERIINTDQINTIFRDEDQKEPYFRVEYFGGGFNFHSMEWNGFFRGTPTLSDVWLALRYFERLQEKGLGE' A
#
# COMPACT_ATOMS: atom_id res chain seq x y z
N MET A 1 9.80 -5.51 -9.79
CA MET A 1 8.34 -5.47 -9.99
C MET A 1 7.65 -6.14 -8.82
N MET A 2 6.99 -5.34 -7.99
CA MET A 2 6.30 -5.75 -6.76
C MET A 2 4.83 -5.35 -6.86
N PHE A 3 3.92 -6.29 -6.57
CA PHE A 3 2.49 -6.02 -6.55
C PHE A 3 1.98 -6.07 -5.12
N VAL A 4 1.40 -4.98 -4.64
CA VAL A 4 0.85 -4.86 -3.29
C VAL A 4 -0.66 -4.72 -3.40
N ILE A 5 -1.39 -5.44 -2.56
CA ILE A 5 -2.83 -5.29 -2.40
C ILE A 5 -3.07 -4.13 -1.43
N PHE A 6 -3.73 -3.07 -1.90
CA PHE A 6 -4.21 -1.97 -1.09
C PHE A 6 -5.67 -2.21 -0.77
N ARG A 7 -6.08 -2.05 0.50
CA ARG A 7 -7.47 -2.33 0.92
C ARG A 7 -8.11 -1.17 1.67
N ASN A 8 -9.40 -1.00 1.45
CA ASN A 8 -10.29 -0.21 2.30
C ASN A 8 -11.48 -1.07 2.77
N ASN A 9 -12.50 -0.46 3.35
CA ASN A 9 -13.68 -1.16 3.89
C ASN A 9 -14.60 -1.79 2.82
N SER A 10 -14.46 -1.40 1.55
CA SER A 10 -15.39 -1.77 0.46
C SER A 10 -14.70 -2.48 -0.70
N GLU A 11 -13.42 -2.20 -0.93
CA GLU A 11 -12.69 -2.63 -2.11
C GLU A 11 -11.23 -2.97 -1.78
N GLU A 12 -10.65 -3.78 -2.64
CA GLU A 12 -9.21 -4.02 -2.71
C GLU A 12 -8.69 -3.77 -4.12
N ARG A 13 -7.44 -3.30 -4.23
CA ARG A 13 -6.75 -3.11 -5.52
C ARG A 13 -5.33 -3.62 -5.47
N ILE A 14 -4.98 -4.42 -6.47
CA ILE A 14 -3.61 -4.86 -6.72
C ILE A 14 -2.91 -3.75 -7.52
N ILE A 15 -1.86 -3.17 -6.97
CA ILE A 15 -1.13 -2.06 -7.58
C ILE A 15 0.34 -2.46 -7.71
N ASN A 16 0.91 -2.26 -8.90
CA ASN A 16 2.34 -2.34 -9.13
C ASN A 16 3.02 -1.14 -8.47
N THR A 17 3.89 -1.37 -7.49
CA THR A 17 4.55 -0.27 -6.77
C THR A 17 5.48 0.55 -7.63
N ASP A 18 6.01 -0.03 -8.72
CA ASP A 18 6.84 0.68 -9.70
C ASP A 18 6.04 1.75 -10.48
N GLN A 19 4.71 1.70 -10.41
CA GLN A 19 3.80 2.65 -11.06
C GLN A 19 3.14 3.64 -10.09
N ILE A 20 3.55 3.64 -8.82
CA ILE A 20 3.06 4.59 -7.83
C ILE A 20 3.74 5.93 -8.06
N ASN A 21 2.93 6.97 -8.26
CA ASN A 21 3.39 8.34 -8.40
C ASN A 21 3.58 9.00 -7.03
N THR A 22 2.59 8.83 -6.14
CA THR A 22 2.63 9.41 -4.80
C THR A 22 1.68 8.67 -3.85
N ILE A 23 1.99 8.74 -2.55
CA ILE A 23 1.09 8.34 -1.47
C ILE A 23 1.03 9.46 -0.44
N PHE A 24 -0.17 9.87 -0.09
CA PHE A 24 -0.40 10.92 0.89
C PHE A 24 -1.59 10.59 1.78
N ARG A 25 -1.67 11.27 2.92
CA ARG A 25 -2.83 11.20 3.79
C ARG A 25 -3.95 12.05 3.20
N ASP A 26 -5.16 11.50 3.10
CA ASP A 26 -6.35 12.27 2.77
C ASP A 26 -6.83 12.97 4.04
N GLU A 27 -6.67 14.30 4.12
CA GLU A 27 -7.01 15.09 5.31
C GLU A 27 -8.52 15.32 5.48
N ASP A 28 -9.30 15.10 4.42
CA ASP A 28 -10.74 15.36 4.39
C ASP A 28 -11.57 14.18 4.93
N GLN A 29 -10.93 13.04 5.25
CA GLN A 29 -11.61 11.82 5.69
C GLN A 29 -11.57 11.63 7.22
N LYS A 30 -12.69 11.19 7.81
CA LYS A 30 -12.83 10.96 9.27
C LYS A 30 -12.05 9.76 9.81
N GLU A 31 -11.78 8.75 8.98
CA GLU A 31 -10.94 7.61 9.33
C GLU A 31 -9.59 7.74 8.58
N PRO A 32 -8.50 7.11 9.04
CA PRO A 32 -7.19 7.28 8.40
C PRO A 32 -7.18 6.62 7.02
N TYR A 33 -7.60 7.37 6.01
CA TYR A 33 -7.52 6.99 4.61
C TYR A 33 -6.27 7.64 4.00
N PHE A 34 -5.39 6.79 3.50
CA PHE A 34 -4.32 7.19 2.61
C PHE A 34 -4.83 7.11 1.19
N ARG A 35 -4.31 7.96 0.32
CA ARG A 35 -4.58 7.89 -1.11
C ARG A 35 -3.29 7.55 -1.83
N VAL A 36 -3.32 6.46 -2.60
CA VAL A 36 -2.26 6.11 -3.56
C VAL A 36 -2.68 6.55 -4.94
N GLU A 37 -1.83 7.35 -5.59
CA GLU A 37 -1.98 7.73 -6.99
C GLU A 37 -1.00 6.92 -7.82
N TYR A 38 -1.51 6.21 -8.83
CA TYR A 38 -0.75 5.37 -9.74
C TYR A 38 -1.21 5.60 -11.19
N PHE A 39 -0.54 5.00 -12.17
CA PHE A 39 -0.87 5.19 -13.60
C PHE A 39 -2.35 4.88 -13.96
N GLY A 40 -3.04 4.06 -13.16
CA GLY A 40 -4.46 3.72 -13.33
C GLY A 40 -5.46 4.57 -12.53
N GLY A 41 -5.00 5.63 -11.85
CA GLY A 41 -5.83 6.55 -11.06
C GLY A 41 -5.49 6.57 -9.57
N GLY A 42 -6.43 7.10 -8.77
CA GLY A 42 -6.31 7.19 -7.31
C GLY A 42 -7.09 6.10 -6.60
N PHE A 43 -6.56 5.59 -5.48
CA PHE A 43 -7.26 4.65 -4.61
C PHE A 43 -7.07 4.99 -3.13
N ASN A 44 -8.16 5.00 -2.38
CA ASN A 44 -8.14 5.22 -0.94
C ASN A 44 -8.01 3.89 -0.19
N PHE A 45 -7.12 3.82 0.80
CA PHE A 45 -6.81 2.61 1.54
C PHE A 45 -6.43 2.91 3.00
N HIS A 46 -6.51 1.89 3.85
CA HIS A 46 -6.07 1.93 5.26
C HIS A 46 -5.21 0.73 5.67
N SER A 47 -5.00 -0.21 4.75
CA SER A 47 -4.13 -1.38 4.96
C SER A 47 -3.52 -1.87 3.65
N MET A 48 -2.44 -2.65 3.79
CA MET A 48 -1.72 -3.24 2.67
C MET A 48 -1.41 -4.72 2.93
N GLU A 49 -1.36 -5.51 1.87
CA GLU A 49 -0.91 -6.91 1.89
C GLU A 49 0.06 -7.21 0.74
N TRP A 50 1.09 -8.00 1.02
CA TRP A 50 2.03 -8.51 0.03
C TRP A 50 2.32 -9.99 0.32
N ASN A 51 2.04 -10.88 -0.62
CA ASN A 51 2.26 -12.33 -0.52
C ASN A 51 1.74 -12.95 0.80
N GLY A 52 0.52 -12.60 1.21
CA GLY A 52 -0.11 -13.06 2.46
C GLY A 52 0.37 -12.36 3.73
N PHE A 53 1.38 -11.47 3.66
CA PHE A 53 1.79 -10.63 4.77
C PHE A 53 0.93 -9.36 4.82
N PHE A 54 0.11 -9.25 5.85
CA PHE A 54 -0.80 -8.11 6.06
C PHE A 54 -0.22 -7.09 7.05
N ARG A 55 -0.40 -5.79 6.75
CA ARG A 55 -0.07 -4.71 7.67
C ARG A 55 -1.14 -3.61 7.63
N GLY A 56 -1.73 -3.35 8.79
CA GLY A 56 -2.51 -2.13 9.02
C GLY A 56 -1.59 -0.92 9.00
N THR A 57 -2.02 0.17 8.36
CA THR A 57 -1.19 1.36 8.16
C THR A 57 -1.85 2.55 8.86
N PRO A 58 -1.67 2.76 10.17
CA PRO A 58 -2.33 3.86 10.87
C PRO A 58 -1.70 5.24 10.56
N THR A 59 -0.44 5.27 10.14
CA THR A 59 0.27 6.51 9.75
C THR A 59 0.93 6.41 8.39
N LEU A 60 1.25 7.55 7.78
CA LEU A 60 1.99 7.58 6.52
C LEU A 60 3.38 6.94 6.67
N SER A 61 4.01 7.10 7.85
CA SER A 61 5.27 6.43 8.17
C SER A 61 5.12 4.91 8.14
N ASP A 62 4.00 4.36 8.64
CA ASP A 62 3.74 2.92 8.58
C ASP A 62 3.57 2.42 7.15
N VAL A 63 2.95 3.22 6.28
CA VAL A 63 2.86 2.90 4.84
C VAL A 63 4.26 2.74 4.24
N TRP A 64 5.12 3.75 4.41
CA TRP A 64 6.48 3.70 3.88
C TRP A 64 7.33 2.58 4.48
N LEU A 65 7.16 2.30 5.78
CA LEU A 65 7.84 1.20 6.45
C LEU A 65 7.36 -0.16 5.95
N ALA A 66 6.08 -0.31 5.63
CA ALA A 66 5.52 -1.53 5.07
C ALA A 66 6.04 -1.79 3.65
N LEU A 67 6.03 -0.78 2.78
CA LEU A 67 6.58 -0.91 1.41
C LEU A 67 8.06 -1.31 1.43
N ARG A 68 8.89 -0.60 2.21
CA ARG A 68 10.32 -0.96 2.36
C ARG A 68 10.52 -2.37 2.95
N TYR A 69 9.61 -2.80 3.80
CA TYR A 69 9.67 -4.14 4.37
C TYR A 69 9.35 -5.21 3.30
N PHE A 70 8.33 -4.98 2.47
CA PHE A 70 7.99 -5.87 1.35
C PHE A 70 9.13 -5.95 0.32
N GLU A 71 9.72 -4.82 -0.06
CA GLU A 71 10.89 -4.77 -0.95
C GLU A 71 12.03 -5.63 -0.40
N ARG A 72 12.35 -5.49 0.89
CA ARG A 72 13.41 -6.29 1.54
C ARG A 72 13.09 -7.79 1.58
N LEU A 73 11.82 -8.17 1.73
CA LEU A 73 11.42 -9.58 1.69
C LEU A 73 11.55 -10.14 0.28
N GLN A 74 11.16 -9.35 -0.73
CA GLN A 74 11.32 -9.71 -2.14
C GLN A 74 12.80 -9.89 -2.50
N GLU A 75 13.68 -8.96 -2.11
CA GLU A 75 15.14 -9.05 -2.33
C GLU A 75 15.75 -10.31 -1.71
N LYS A 76 15.18 -10.80 -0.61
CA LYS A 76 15.63 -12.01 0.08
C LYS A 76 15.02 -13.31 -0.46
N GLY A 77 14.10 -13.23 -1.43
CA GLY A 77 13.40 -14.41 -1.96
C GLY A 77 12.47 -15.08 -0.94
N LEU A 78 12.03 -14.38 0.11
CA LEU A 78 11.19 -14.92 1.18
C LEU A 78 9.69 -14.70 0.94
N GLY A 79 9.29 -14.60 -0.33
CA GLY A 79 7.92 -14.31 -0.75
C GLY A 79 7.29 -15.38 -1.63
N GLU A 80 7.93 -16.55 -1.78
CA GLU A 80 7.42 -17.71 -2.53
C GLU A 80 7.00 -18.84 -1.60
#